data_AF-A0A845U255-F1
#
_entry.id   AF-A0A845U255-F1
#
_cell.length_a   1.000
_cell.length_b   1.000
_cell.length_c   1.000
_cell.angle_alpha   90.00
_cell.angle_beta   90.00
_cell.angle_gamma   90.00
#
_symmetry.space_group_name_H-M   'P 1'
#
loop_
_entity.id
_entity.type
_entity.pdbx_description
1 polymer ?
#
loop_
_entity_poly.entity_id
_entity_poly.type
_entity_poly.pdbx_seq_one_letter_code
_entity_poly.pdbx_strand_id
1 'polypeptide(L)'
;MTMENLAPREVYDVDESGYRERLGLVTGIFFGLFMGIACYFLTPSLIVLGWRVLLSIGAGVFAGIAFGKGFPNRFRKKMSSIIDRLHAGDTDIDVPPPPEKELQFRLPCSWKRSENFSVGGVLYIGPLGLLFVPHKMNLPRDRSVLEMGPNKSLELSLTAQTLTGFLKMLVPRPTPLLQVSWPEGSAQFIVPAPNQVFELIRGRVRELSPD
;
A
#
# COMPACT_ATOMS: atom_id res chain seq x y z
N MET A 1 -8.85 4.79 26.19
CA MET A 1 -7.37 4.84 26.29
C MET A 1 -6.83 5.20 24.91
N THR A 2 -5.65 5.82 24.82
CA THR A 2 -4.91 5.98 23.56
C THR A 2 -4.26 4.64 23.21
N MET A 3 -4.58 4.06 22.05
CA MET A 3 -3.96 2.83 21.57
C MET A 3 -2.52 3.08 21.08
N GLU A 4 -1.61 2.17 21.36
CA GLU A 4 -0.18 2.28 21.00
C GLU A 4 0.04 1.92 19.53
N ASN A 5 0.70 2.81 18.77
CA ASN A 5 1.13 2.50 17.40
C ASN A 5 2.30 1.51 17.44
N LEU A 6 2.06 0.28 16.98
CA LEU A 6 3.01 -0.83 17.06
C LEU A 6 4.32 -0.57 16.30
N ALA A 7 4.24 0.19 15.20
CA ALA A 7 5.38 0.61 14.41
C ALA A 7 5.55 2.15 14.45
N PRO A 8 6.77 2.68 14.61
CA PRO A 8 7.04 4.11 14.52
C PRO A 8 6.80 4.61 13.08
N ARG A 9 6.45 5.89 12.93
CA ARG A 9 5.92 6.43 11.67
C ARG A 9 6.95 6.38 10.53
N GLU A 10 8.23 6.50 10.85
CA GLU A 10 9.35 6.59 9.92
C GLU A 10 9.48 5.32 9.06
N VAL A 11 9.12 4.17 9.62
CA VAL A 11 9.16 2.85 8.99
C VAL A 11 8.24 2.76 7.77
N TYR A 12 7.20 3.60 7.68
CA TYR A 12 6.33 3.71 6.51
C TYR A 12 6.92 4.51 5.34
N ASP A 13 7.97 5.30 5.54
CA ASP A 13 8.59 6.10 4.48
C ASP A 13 9.71 5.36 3.71
N VAL A 14 10.12 4.18 4.18
CA VAL A 14 11.05 3.29 3.48
C VAL A 14 10.42 2.72 2.20
N ASP A 15 11.22 2.56 1.14
CA ASP A 15 10.82 1.85 -0.08
C ASP A 15 11.70 0.61 -0.33
N GLU A 16 11.49 -0.40 0.52
CA GLU A 16 12.13 -1.71 0.38
C GLU A 16 11.84 -2.32 -1.00
N SER A 17 10.63 -2.12 -1.51
CA SER A 17 10.16 -2.68 -2.78
C SER A 17 10.80 -2.07 -4.03
N GLY A 18 11.28 -0.82 -3.95
CA GLY A 18 11.69 0.01 -5.08
C GLY A 18 10.51 0.53 -5.94
N TYR A 19 9.28 0.37 -5.47
CA TYR A 19 8.06 0.71 -6.20
C TYR A 19 7.93 2.20 -6.52
N ARG A 20 8.34 3.09 -5.61
CA ARG A 20 8.14 4.55 -5.74
C ARG A 20 9.02 5.12 -6.85
N GLU A 21 10.26 4.66 -6.94
CA GLU A 21 11.19 4.97 -8.03
C GLU A 21 10.69 4.38 -9.35
N ARG A 22 10.37 3.08 -9.35
CA ARG A 22 9.93 2.34 -10.53
C ARG A 22 8.63 2.87 -11.12
N LEU A 23 7.68 3.28 -10.28
CA LEU A 23 6.43 3.93 -10.69
C LEU A 23 6.70 5.23 -11.46
N GLY A 24 7.69 6.03 -11.06
CA GLY A 24 8.07 7.24 -11.79
C GLY A 24 8.69 6.97 -13.16
N LEU A 25 9.59 5.98 -13.24
CA LEU A 25 10.14 5.52 -14.51
C LEU A 25 9.05 5.01 -15.45
N VAL A 26 8.19 4.10 -14.96
CA VAL A 26 7.13 3.47 -15.75
C VAL A 26 6.08 4.49 -16.20
N THR A 27 5.56 5.34 -15.29
CA THR A 27 4.59 6.37 -15.69
C THR A 27 5.19 7.40 -16.65
N GLY A 28 6.46 7.79 -16.45
CA GLY A 28 7.17 8.68 -17.37
C GLY A 28 7.33 8.11 -18.78
N ILE A 29 7.71 6.83 -18.90
CA ILE A 29 7.83 6.15 -20.21
C ILE A 29 6.47 6.05 -20.90
N PHE A 30 5.42 5.58 -20.20
CA PHE A 30 4.10 5.40 -20.82
C PHE A 30 3.45 6.73 -21.24
N PHE A 31 3.48 7.77 -20.38
CA PHE A 31 2.95 9.09 -20.75
C PHE A 31 3.80 9.76 -21.83
N GLY A 32 5.13 9.65 -21.78
CA GLY A 32 6.02 10.23 -22.79
C GLY A 32 5.83 9.60 -24.17
N LEU A 33 5.75 8.26 -24.24
CA LEU A 33 5.48 7.55 -25.49
C LEU A 33 4.10 7.92 -26.07
N PHE A 34 3.06 7.92 -25.23
CA PHE A 34 1.71 8.30 -25.65
C PHE A 34 1.65 9.74 -26.17
N MET A 35 2.24 10.70 -25.46
CA MET A 35 2.25 12.11 -25.87
C MET A 35 3.09 12.36 -27.11
N GLY A 36 4.20 11.63 -27.30
CA GLY A 36 5.00 11.72 -28.53
C GLY A 36 4.23 11.18 -29.75
N ILE A 37 3.55 10.04 -29.61
CA ILE A 37 2.68 9.47 -30.65
C ILE A 37 1.51 10.41 -30.97
N ALA A 38 0.82 10.93 -29.95
CA ALA A 38 -0.28 11.87 -30.13
C ALA A 38 0.19 13.16 -30.80
N CYS A 39 1.34 13.71 -30.39
CA CYS A 39 1.95 14.87 -31.05
C CYS A 39 2.26 14.59 -32.52
N TYR A 40 2.82 13.41 -32.86
CA TYR A 40 3.09 13.04 -34.24
C TYR A 40 1.83 13.01 -35.11
N PHE A 41 0.72 12.44 -34.62
CA PHE A 41 -0.53 12.37 -35.38
C PHE A 41 -1.30 13.69 -35.44
N LEU A 42 -1.21 14.54 -34.41
CA LEU A 42 -1.88 15.85 -34.36
C LEU A 42 -1.09 16.98 -35.04
N THR A 43 0.22 16.81 -35.26
CA THR A 43 1.06 17.80 -35.96
C THR A 43 0.67 17.88 -37.45
N PRO A 44 0.30 19.07 -37.99
CA PRO A 44 -0.12 19.24 -39.39
C PRO A 44 0.86 18.65 -40.42
N SER A 45 0.31 18.04 -41.46
CA SER A 45 1.05 17.40 -42.56
C SER A 45 1.89 18.36 -43.41
N LEU A 46 1.62 19.67 -43.34
CA LEU A 46 2.38 20.73 -44.00
C LEU A 46 3.75 21.00 -43.35
N ILE A 47 4.00 20.44 -42.15
CA ILE A 47 5.29 20.57 -41.45
C ILE A 47 6.27 19.53 -41.99
N VAL A 48 7.48 19.99 -42.35
CA VAL A 48 8.59 19.15 -42.83
C VAL A 48 8.80 17.95 -41.89
N LEU A 49 8.85 16.74 -42.46
CA LEU A 49 8.81 15.48 -41.70
C LEU A 49 9.84 15.41 -40.55
N GLY A 50 11.07 15.89 -40.78
CA GLY A 50 12.10 15.94 -39.75
C GLY A 50 11.73 16.83 -38.55
N TRP A 51 11.12 18.00 -38.81
CA TRP A 51 10.63 18.90 -37.75
C TRP A 51 9.45 18.28 -37.00
N ARG A 52 8.51 17.65 -37.71
CA ARG A 52 7.39 16.90 -37.11
C ARG A 52 7.89 15.78 -36.18
N VAL A 53 8.90 15.02 -36.58
CA VAL A 53 9.52 13.98 -35.73
C VAL A 53 10.24 14.59 -34.52
N LEU A 54 11.04 15.66 -34.71
CA LEU A 54 11.73 16.33 -33.60
C LEU A 54 10.77 16.92 -32.56
N LEU A 55 9.69 17.59 -32.99
CA LEU A 55 8.62 18.08 -32.11
C LEU A 55 7.97 16.93 -31.33
N SER A 56 7.70 15.80 -31.99
CA SER A 56 7.08 14.62 -31.38
C SER A 56 7.97 13.98 -30.30
N ILE A 57 9.27 13.84 -30.59
CA ILE A 57 10.25 13.34 -29.62
C ILE A 57 10.39 14.32 -28.44
N GLY A 58 10.49 15.62 -28.72
CA GLY A 58 10.57 16.66 -27.69
C GLY A 58 9.34 16.66 -26.76
N ALA A 59 8.14 16.67 -27.34
CA ALA A 59 6.89 16.60 -26.59
C ALA A 59 6.81 15.34 -25.71
N GLY A 60 7.21 14.18 -26.25
CA GLY A 60 7.26 12.93 -25.50
C GLY A 60 8.26 12.95 -24.34
N VAL A 61 9.48 13.45 -24.55
CA VAL A 61 10.50 13.57 -23.49
C VAL A 61 10.06 14.55 -22.40
N PHE A 62 9.58 15.74 -22.75
CA PHE A 62 9.11 16.72 -21.77
C PHE A 62 7.89 16.22 -20.98
N ALA A 63 6.89 15.64 -21.65
CA ALA A 63 5.73 15.06 -20.97
C ALA A 63 6.12 13.88 -20.06
N GLY A 64 7.00 12.99 -20.53
CA GLY A 64 7.48 11.85 -19.75
C GLY A 64 8.22 12.26 -18.48
N ILE A 65 9.10 13.26 -18.55
CA ILE A 65 9.79 13.81 -17.37
C ILE A 65 8.79 14.49 -16.41
N ALA A 66 7.85 15.27 -16.95
CA ALA A 66 6.87 16.00 -16.15
C ALA A 66 5.92 15.06 -15.39
N PHE A 67 5.34 14.06 -16.08
CA PHE A 67 4.45 13.07 -15.45
C PHE A 67 5.21 12.10 -14.56
N GLY A 68 6.35 11.56 -15.02
CA GLY A 68 7.17 10.60 -14.26
C GLY A 68 7.75 11.14 -12.96
N LYS A 69 7.88 12.47 -12.82
CA LYS A 69 8.21 13.12 -11.53
C LYS A 69 6.97 13.64 -10.80
N GLY A 70 6.03 14.25 -11.50
CA GLY A 70 4.88 14.95 -10.91
C GLY A 70 3.81 14.02 -10.33
N PHE A 71 3.44 12.96 -11.07
CA PHE A 71 2.36 12.06 -10.66
C PHE A 71 2.74 11.19 -9.44
N PRO A 72 3.90 10.48 -9.40
CA PRO A 72 4.27 9.69 -8.22
C PRO A 72 4.50 10.54 -6.97
N ASN A 73 5.00 11.78 -7.11
CA ASN A 73 5.17 12.68 -5.97
C ASN A 73 3.81 13.10 -5.38
N ARG A 74 2.82 13.45 -6.22
CA ARG A 74 1.44 13.71 -5.76
C ARG A 74 0.80 12.47 -5.12
N PHE A 75 1.00 11.29 -5.70
CA PHE A 75 0.50 10.02 -5.15
C PHE A 75 1.16 9.70 -3.79
N ARG A 76 2.49 9.80 -3.68
CA ARG A 76 3.23 9.64 -2.42
C ARG A 76 2.72 10.59 -1.34
N LYS A 77 2.54 11.88 -1.64
CA LYS A 77 2.03 12.85 -0.67
C LYS A 77 0.62 12.49 -0.18
N LYS A 78 -0.26 12.00 -1.07
CA LYS A 78 -1.59 11.52 -0.67
C LYS A 78 -1.51 10.26 0.20
N MET A 79 -0.67 9.29 -0.15
CA MET A 79 -0.49 8.06 0.64
C MET A 79 0.15 8.34 2.01
N SER A 80 1.16 9.21 2.07
CA SER A 80 1.71 9.73 3.34
C SER A 80 0.58 10.30 4.18
N SER A 81 -0.17 11.28 3.67
CA SER A 81 -1.23 11.95 4.42
C SER A 81 -2.32 11.00 4.95
N ILE A 82 -2.62 9.90 4.24
CA ILE A 82 -3.51 8.85 4.76
C ILE A 82 -2.85 8.11 5.93
N ILE A 83 -1.59 7.68 5.78
CA ILE A 83 -0.84 7.00 6.86
C ILE A 83 -0.66 7.93 8.06
N ASP A 84 -0.27 9.19 7.85
CA ASP A 84 -0.11 10.23 8.88
C ASP A 84 -1.38 10.38 9.73
N ARG A 85 -2.54 10.51 9.06
CA ARG A 85 -3.86 10.59 9.73
C ARG A 85 -4.22 9.29 10.45
N LEU A 86 -3.83 8.13 9.91
CA LEU A 86 -4.19 6.81 10.49
C LEU A 86 -3.69 6.45 11.99
N HIS A 87 -2.45 6.73 11.58
CA HIS A 87 -1.37 6.65 12.58
C HIS A 87 -1.63 7.62 13.75
N ALA A 88 -2.00 8.88 13.46
CA ALA A 88 -2.52 9.82 14.47
C ALA A 88 -3.87 9.42 15.11
N GLY A 89 -4.70 8.62 14.43
CA GLY A 89 -6.01 8.18 14.93
C GLY A 89 -7.16 9.13 14.58
N ASP A 90 -7.01 9.83 13.45
CA ASP A 90 -7.97 10.80 12.94
C ASP A 90 -9.29 10.13 12.55
N THR A 91 -10.36 10.46 13.28
CA THR A 91 -11.68 9.84 13.14
C THR A 91 -12.42 10.19 11.84
N ASP A 92 -11.93 11.08 10.98
CA ASP A 92 -12.48 11.25 9.62
C ASP A 92 -12.10 10.08 8.70
N ILE A 93 -10.93 9.48 8.91
CA ILE A 93 -10.39 8.38 8.08
C ILE A 93 -10.45 7.06 8.83
N ASP A 94 -10.03 7.05 10.09
CA ASP A 94 -10.04 5.86 10.94
C ASP A 94 -11.48 5.48 11.31
N VAL A 95 -11.68 4.19 11.55
CA VAL A 95 -12.93 3.64 12.10
C VAL A 95 -12.53 3.06 13.45
N PRO A 96 -12.82 3.75 14.57
CA PRO A 96 -12.45 3.25 15.88
C PRO A 96 -13.14 1.89 16.11
N PRO A 97 -12.41 0.87 16.62
CA PRO A 97 -12.96 -0.45 16.81
C PRO A 97 -13.94 -0.48 18.00
N PRO A 98 -14.78 -1.53 18.13
CA PRO A 98 -15.69 -1.66 19.26
C PRO A 98 -14.92 -1.68 20.60
N PRO A 99 -15.33 -0.91 21.62
CA PRO A 99 -14.60 -0.81 22.88
C PRO A 99 -14.55 -2.14 23.64
N GLU A 100 -15.53 -3.01 23.42
CA GLU A 100 -15.65 -4.37 23.98
C GLU A 100 -14.52 -5.34 23.58
N LYS A 101 -13.71 -4.99 22.58
CA LYS A 101 -12.62 -5.86 22.08
C LYS A 101 -11.28 -5.70 22.81
N GLU A 102 -11.19 -4.76 23.76
CA GLU A 102 -9.98 -4.49 24.60
C GLU A 102 -8.67 -4.34 23.80
N LEU A 103 -8.74 -3.70 22.64
CA LEU A 103 -7.62 -3.55 21.72
C LEU A 103 -6.61 -2.52 22.23
N GLN A 104 -5.33 -2.90 22.27
CA GLN A 104 -4.25 -2.14 22.89
C GLN A 104 -3.29 -1.54 21.86
N PHE A 105 -2.91 -2.35 20.86
CA PHE A 105 -1.97 -1.95 19.80
C PHE A 105 -2.66 -1.78 18.46
N ARG A 106 -2.08 -0.94 17.61
CA ARG A 106 -2.59 -0.60 16.27
C ARG A 106 -1.47 -0.47 15.25
N LEU A 107 -1.71 -0.96 14.04
CA LEU A 107 -0.78 -0.94 12.92
C LEU A 107 -1.55 -0.58 11.63
N PRO A 108 -1.45 0.66 11.13
CA PRO A 108 -1.89 0.99 9.77
C PRO A 108 -1.26 0.04 8.74
N CYS A 109 -2.05 -0.59 7.88
CA CYS A 109 -1.58 -1.56 6.88
C CYS A 109 -2.62 -1.75 5.75
N SER A 110 -2.33 -2.61 4.77
CA SER A 110 -3.29 -2.97 3.72
C SER A 110 -3.53 -4.48 3.64
N TRP A 111 -4.78 -4.90 3.79
CA TRP A 111 -5.21 -6.28 3.57
C TRP A 111 -5.27 -6.60 2.07
N LYS A 112 -4.54 -7.62 1.63
CA LYS A 112 -4.52 -8.12 0.24
C LYS A 112 -5.71 -9.08 0.02
N ARG A 113 -6.81 -8.57 -0.53
CA ARG A 113 -8.03 -9.36 -0.82
C ARG A 113 -7.90 -10.21 -2.09
N SER A 114 -7.01 -9.86 -3.02
CA SER A 114 -6.67 -10.68 -4.19
C SER A 114 -5.26 -10.33 -4.70
N GLU A 115 -4.76 -11.01 -5.75
CA GLU A 115 -3.45 -10.68 -6.35
C GLU A 115 -3.30 -9.20 -6.73
N ASN A 116 -4.38 -8.60 -7.25
CA ASN A 116 -4.39 -7.27 -7.85
C ASN A 116 -5.15 -6.23 -7.03
N PHE A 117 -5.66 -6.57 -5.84
CA PHE A 117 -6.45 -5.66 -5.01
C PHE A 117 -6.11 -5.76 -3.52
N SER A 118 -5.93 -4.59 -2.90
CA SER A 118 -5.73 -4.45 -1.46
C SER A 118 -6.55 -3.30 -0.91
N VAL A 119 -6.95 -3.44 0.36
CA VAL A 119 -7.80 -2.51 1.10
C VAL A 119 -6.98 -1.92 2.25
N GLY A 120 -6.87 -0.59 2.31
CA GLY A 120 -6.14 0.09 3.39
C GLY A 120 -6.97 0.17 4.67
N GLY A 121 -6.32 0.08 5.83
CA GLY A 121 -6.97 0.09 7.13
C GLY A 121 -5.99 0.05 8.29
N VAL A 122 -6.47 -0.41 9.44
CA VAL A 122 -5.67 -0.60 10.65
C VAL A 122 -5.87 -2.03 11.15
N LEU A 123 -4.76 -2.73 11.39
CA LEU A 123 -4.71 -3.98 12.13
C LEU A 123 -4.55 -3.65 13.62
N TYR A 124 -5.58 -3.96 14.42
CA TYR A 124 -5.59 -3.82 15.86
C TYR A 124 -5.25 -5.16 16.54
N ILE A 125 -4.66 -5.09 17.73
CA ILE A 125 -4.22 -6.24 18.55
C ILE A 125 -4.76 -6.10 19.97
N GLY A 126 -5.38 -7.14 20.50
CA GLY A 126 -5.91 -7.23 21.86
C GLY A 126 -5.87 -8.67 22.40
N PRO A 127 -6.34 -8.93 23.62
CA PRO A 127 -6.27 -10.25 24.24
C PRO A 127 -7.15 -11.31 23.55
N LEU A 128 -8.23 -10.88 22.90
CA LEU A 128 -9.17 -11.76 22.22
C LEU A 128 -8.74 -12.18 20.80
N GLY A 129 -7.80 -11.47 20.17
CA GLY A 129 -7.46 -11.68 18.76
C GLY A 129 -6.83 -10.47 18.07
N LEU A 130 -6.73 -10.58 16.75
CA LEU A 130 -6.43 -9.49 15.83
C LEU A 130 -7.73 -9.01 15.15
N LEU A 131 -7.84 -7.71 14.91
CA LEU A 131 -8.99 -7.09 14.23
C LEU A 131 -8.51 -6.15 13.13
N PHE A 132 -8.74 -6.48 11.86
CA PHE A 132 -8.48 -5.55 10.75
C PHE A 132 -9.73 -4.76 10.39
N VAL A 133 -9.63 -3.43 10.48
CA VAL A 133 -10.70 -2.49 10.18
C VAL A 133 -10.33 -1.62 8.98
N PRO A 134 -11.04 -1.72 7.84
CA PRO A 134 -10.81 -0.86 6.68
C PRO A 134 -11.13 0.62 6.95
N HIS A 135 -10.28 1.53 6.45
CA HIS A 135 -10.48 2.96 6.64
C HIS A 135 -11.63 3.54 5.79
N LYS A 136 -12.22 4.66 6.23
CA LYS A 136 -13.37 5.33 5.61
C LYS A 136 -13.11 5.80 4.16
N MET A 137 -11.85 5.95 3.75
CA MET A 137 -11.49 6.31 2.37
C MET A 137 -11.65 5.18 1.34
N ASN A 138 -11.98 3.94 1.77
CA ASN A 138 -12.32 2.84 0.84
C ASN A 138 -13.75 2.98 0.30
N LEU A 139 -14.05 2.29 -0.82
CA LEU A 139 -15.42 2.12 -1.29
C LEU A 139 -16.27 1.38 -0.23
N PRO A 140 -17.57 1.69 -0.02
CA PRO A 140 -18.37 1.08 1.05
C PRO A 140 -18.39 -0.46 1.05
N ARG A 141 -18.47 -1.10 -0.13
CA ARG A 141 -18.42 -2.57 -0.30
C ARG A 141 -17.09 -3.22 0.14
N ASP A 142 -16.05 -2.41 0.29
CA ASP A 142 -14.69 -2.81 0.65
C ASP A 142 -14.37 -2.46 2.11
N ARG A 143 -15.39 -2.08 2.91
CA ARG A 143 -15.27 -1.78 4.34
C ARG A 143 -15.67 -2.94 5.28
N SER A 144 -15.65 -4.17 4.79
CA SER A 144 -15.85 -5.37 5.61
C SER A 144 -14.72 -5.52 6.62
N VAL A 145 -15.07 -5.43 7.91
CA VAL A 145 -14.17 -5.76 9.04
C VAL A 145 -13.79 -7.24 8.98
N LEU A 146 -12.57 -7.56 9.40
CA LEU A 146 -12.04 -8.91 9.47
C LEU A 146 -11.55 -9.20 10.89
N GLU A 147 -12.27 -10.06 11.61
CA GLU A 147 -11.85 -10.57 12.92
C GLU A 147 -11.02 -11.86 12.73
N MET A 148 -9.97 -12.03 13.52
CA MET A 148 -9.03 -13.15 13.43
C MET A 148 -8.64 -13.59 14.84
N GLY A 149 -8.99 -14.80 15.26
CA GLY A 149 -8.70 -15.28 16.60
C GLY A 149 -9.42 -16.59 16.94
N PRO A 150 -9.40 -17.03 18.22
CA PRO A 150 -8.71 -16.40 19.34
C PRO A 150 -7.18 -16.38 19.19
N ASN A 151 -6.47 -15.52 19.95
CA ASN A 151 -5.01 -15.42 19.84
C ASN A 151 -4.28 -16.77 19.98
N LYS A 152 -4.76 -17.67 20.85
CA LYS A 152 -4.18 -19.01 21.08
C LYS A 152 -4.22 -19.94 19.86
N SER A 153 -4.96 -19.59 18.81
CA SER A 153 -5.00 -20.30 17.51
C SER A 153 -4.55 -19.44 16.34
N LEU A 154 -3.80 -18.34 16.57
CA LEU A 154 -3.20 -17.53 15.51
C LEU A 154 -1.82 -18.07 15.11
N GLU A 155 -1.70 -18.52 13.86
CA GLU A 155 -0.40 -18.76 13.23
C GLU A 155 0.03 -17.51 12.46
N LEU A 156 1.22 -16.99 12.79
CA LEU A 156 1.83 -15.86 12.11
C LEU A 156 3.00 -16.36 11.26
N SER A 157 3.06 -15.94 10.00
CA SER A 157 4.19 -16.23 9.10
C SER A 157 4.48 -15.08 8.14
N LEU A 158 5.65 -15.10 7.51
CA LEU A 158 6.00 -14.23 6.39
C LEU A 158 6.00 -15.07 5.10
N THR A 159 5.19 -14.67 4.11
CA THR A 159 5.07 -15.39 2.84
C THR A 159 5.54 -14.54 1.66
N ALA A 160 6.13 -15.18 0.65
CA ALA A 160 6.66 -14.48 -0.51
C ALA A 160 5.52 -13.84 -1.33
N GLN A 161 5.64 -12.56 -1.68
CA GLN A 161 4.65 -11.89 -2.51
C GLN A 161 4.75 -12.37 -3.97
N THR A 162 3.85 -13.27 -4.37
CA THR A 162 3.61 -13.54 -5.79
C THR A 162 3.17 -12.25 -6.49
N LEU A 163 3.97 -11.83 -7.48
CA LEU A 163 3.68 -10.71 -8.37
C LEU A 163 3.20 -11.25 -9.72
N THR A 164 2.12 -10.70 -10.27
CA THR A 164 1.58 -11.06 -11.60
C THR A 164 1.39 -9.82 -12.47
N GLY A 165 1.31 -10.03 -13.80
CA GLY A 165 1.05 -8.99 -14.79
C GLY A 165 1.93 -7.72 -14.66
N PHE A 166 1.28 -6.56 -14.73
CA PHE A 166 1.91 -5.23 -14.67
C PHE A 166 2.66 -4.97 -13.34
N LEU A 167 2.26 -5.64 -12.25
CA LEU A 167 2.87 -5.45 -10.94
C LEU A 167 4.34 -5.91 -10.91
N LYS A 168 4.71 -6.92 -11.72
CA LYS A 168 6.12 -7.32 -11.93
C LYS A 168 7.00 -6.22 -12.52
N MET A 169 6.43 -5.28 -13.28
CA MET A 169 7.18 -4.16 -13.86
C MET A 169 7.31 -2.98 -12.89
N LEU A 170 6.35 -2.83 -11.97
CA LEU A 170 6.32 -1.79 -10.95
C LEU A 170 7.07 -2.15 -9.66
N VAL A 171 7.12 -3.43 -9.27
CA VAL A 171 7.75 -3.89 -8.03
C VAL A 171 9.03 -4.68 -8.37
N PRO A 172 10.21 -4.03 -8.42
CA PRO A 172 11.46 -4.71 -8.79
C PRO A 172 11.98 -5.65 -7.69
N ARG A 173 11.60 -5.43 -6.42
CA ARG A 173 11.90 -6.31 -5.29
C ARG A 173 10.58 -6.69 -4.59
N PRO A 174 10.10 -7.94 -4.66
CA PRO A 174 8.92 -8.36 -3.92
C PRO A 174 9.23 -8.33 -2.41
N THR A 175 8.45 -7.56 -1.64
CA THR A 175 8.50 -7.58 -0.17
C THR A 175 7.63 -8.71 0.36
N PRO A 176 8.04 -9.46 1.39
CA PRO A 176 7.19 -10.50 1.97
C PRO A 176 5.92 -9.91 2.59
N LEU A 177 4.84 -10.70 2.58
CA LEU A 177 3.56 -10.36 3.19
C LEU A 177 3.49 -10.99 4.59
N LEU A 178 2.91 -10.26 5.54
CA LEU A 178 2.48 -10.88 6.79
C LEU A 178 1.26 -11.75 6.50
N GLN A 179 1.36 -13.05 6.71
CA GLN A 179 0.22 -13.95 6.70
C GLN A 179 -0.20 -14.27 8.14
N VAL A 180 -1.47 -14.07 8.41
CA VAL A 180 -2.17 -14.53 9.62
C VAL A 180 -3.07 -15.69 9.19
N SER A 181 -2.98 -16.83 9.87
CA SER A 181 -3.90 -17.96 9.73
C SER A 181 -4.57 -18.24 11.08
N TRP A 182 -5.82 -18.69 11.05
CA TRP A 182 -6.65 -19.06 12.20
C TRP A 182 -7.65 -20.16 11.78
N PRO A 183 -8.39 -20.81 12.69
CA PRO A 183 -9.17 -22.02 12.35
C PRO A 183 -10.18 -21.82 11.22
N GLU A 184 -10.78 -20.62 11.12
CA GLU A 184 -11.78 -20.25 10.14
C GLU A 184 -11.21 -19.66 8.84
N GLY A 185 -9.89 -19.42 8.73
CA GLY A 185 -9.32 -18.86 7.49
C GLY A 185 -7.87 -18.34 7.56
N SER A 186 -7.49 -17.57 6.55
CA SER A 186 -6.22 -16.85 6.54
C SER A 186 -6.33 -15.52 5.76
N ALA A 187 -5.43 -14.59 6.06
CA ALA A 187 -5.33 -13.29 5.40
C ALA A 187 -3.88 -12.85 5.25
N GLN A 188 -3.60 -12.16 4.15
CA GLN A 188 -2.28 -11.61 3.84
C GLN A 188 -2.31 -10.07 3.92
N PHE A 189 -1.33 -9.48 4.59
CA PHE A 189 -1.23 -8.05 4.83
C PHE A 189 0.08 -7.50 4.26
N ILE A 190 -0.04 -6.37 3.56
CA ILE A 190 1.08 -5.50 3.19
C ILE A 190 1.32 -4.60 4.39
N VAL A 191 2.42 -4.86 5.10
CA VAL A 191 2.89 -4.11 6.27
C VAL A 191 4.21 -3.41 5.94
N PRO A 192 4.58 -2.30 6.61
CA PRO A 192 5.90 -1.72 6.44
C PRO A 192 6.96 -2.58 7.17
N ALA A 193 8.22 -2.53 6.72
CA ALA A 193 9.35 -3.33 7.23
C ALA A 193 8.95 -4.73 7.77
N PRO A 194 8.49 -5.65 6.91
CA PRO A 194 7.73 -6.83 7.34
C PRO A 194 8.44 -7.71 8.36
N ASN A 195 9.77 -7.82 8.29
CA ASN A 195 10.57 -8.59 9.26
C ASN A 195 10.51 -7.99 10.68
N GLN A 196 10.55 -6.65 10.79
CA GLN A 196 10.46 -5.95 12.08
C GLN A 196 9.04 -6.03 12.64
N VAL A 197 8.03 -5.75 11.79
CA VAL A 197 6.62 -5.80 12.20
C VAL A 197 6.18 -7.22 12.57
N PHE A 198 6.68 -8.25 11.89
CA PHE A 198 6.39 -9.64 12.21
C PHE A 198 6.75 -9.99 13.67
N GLU A 199 8.00 -9.73 14.09
CA GLU A 199 8.41 -10.05 15.47
C GLU A 199 7.72 -9.14 16.51
N LEU A 200 7.37 -7.89 16.15
CA LEU A 200 6.58 -7.00 17.03
C LEU A 200 5.15 -7.54 17.26
N ILE A 201 4.43 -7.95 16.20
CA ILE A 201 3.10 -8.57 16.33
C ILE A 201 3.21 -9.87 17.12
N ARG A 202 4.17 -10.72 16.77
CA ARG A 202 4.41 -12.02 17.42
C ARG A 202 4.74 -11.88 18.91
N GLY A 203 5.48 -10.84 19.29
CA GLY A 203 5.74 -10.47 20.68
C GLY A 203 4.45 -10.11 21.42
N ARG A 204 3.69 -9.12 20.90
CA ARG A 204 2.45 -8.67 21.55
C ARG A 204 1.36 -9.75 21.59
N VAL A 205 1.21 -10.58 20.55
CA VAL A 205 0.24 -11.69 20.55
C VAL A 205 0.57 -12.73 21.64
N ARG A 206 1.85 -13.00 21.90
CA ARG A 206 2.28 -13.87 23.01
C ARG A 206 2.05 -13.24 24.38
N GLU A 207 2.44 -11.98 24.54
CA GLU A 207 2.23 -11.18 25.77
C GLU A 207 0.75 -11.10 26.16
N LEU A 208 -0.14 -10.99 25.17
CA LEU A 208 -1.59 -10.93 25.31
C LEU A 208 -2.28 -12.32 25.33
N SER A 209 -1.52 -13.41 25.40
CA SER A 209 -2.02 -14.79 25.46
C SER A 209 -1.45 -15.58 26.64
N PRO A 210 -1.70 -15.15 27.90
CA PRO A 210 -1.35 -15.97 29.07
C PRO A 210 -2.05 -17.34 28.98
N ASP A 211 -1.33 -18.40 29.34
CA ASP A 211 -1.75 -19.81 29.26
C ASP A 211 -3.02 -20.14 30.08
#